data_AF-A0A7S4UY92-F1
#
_entry.id   AF-A0A7S4UY92-F1
#
_cell.length_a   1.000
_cell.length_b   1.000
_cell.length_c   1.000
_cell.angle_alpha   90.00
_cell.angle_beta   90.00
_cell.angle_gamma   90.00
#
_symmetry.space_group_name_H-M   'P 1'
#
loop_
_entity.id
_entity.type
_entity.pdbx_description
1 polymer ?
#
loop_
_entity_poly.entity_id
_entity_poly.type
_entity_poly.pdbx_seq_one_letter_code
_entity_poly.pdbx_strand_id
1 'polypeptide(L)'
;ELDMWSKWPAAAASLAIVATLLVPSADAFHAPAPFLRPRAALRMTQRTSKTWKMQDFPKPKQVDNTENYRIAEALSSKFPAAKGKAPSKTVAIIGGGLAGLSAAKYLSDAGHRPLVLEARDVLGGKVSAWQDKDGDWIETGLHIFFGAYPNMMSLFKELNIEERLQWKVHKMIFAMQEFPGEFTTYDFIPGIPAPFNFGLAILLNQKMLSLPEKIQCLPALLPMLINGQDFIEQQDEKSVLEFMRQYNMPERINTEVFISMAKALDFIDPDKLSMAVVLTAMNRFLNEDDGLQMAFLDGNQPDRLCKPMVDHIEKRGGEVRTKSPVKKIVTNPDGSIKHLEMRDGSTVQADEYVSAMPVDVLKRMEPKEWQKMPFFRQMDELEGIPVINLHLWFDRKLKGVDHLCFSRSPLLSVYADMSITCKEYYDPDRSMLELVFAPCSPLAGGNTNWMTKTDDEIIDATMKELERLFPYEIAADGSKAKLRKFAVVRTPRSVYAAIPGRNKFRPQQRTPIPNFTLAGDWTSQKFLGSMEGALLSGKLAAEVIVDKALGVEPAGEKPIEKSIFQRAEKKEPREPVGLMGDGAIVFGGGAVFDRVNKEQLLTSDSAPMTA
;
A
#
# COMPACT_ATOMS: atom_id res chain seq x y z
N GLU A 1 -46.62 12.95 11.26
CA GLU A 1 -46.01 12.66 12.58
C GLU A 1 -46.38 11.24 12.97
N LEU A 2 -45.44 10.53 13.61
CA LEU A 2 -45.48 9.12 14.05
C LEU A 2 -45.27 8.04 12.98
N ASP A 3 -44.04 7.95 12.44
CA ASP A 3 -43.35 6.66 12.23
C ASP A 3 -41.85 6.86 11.99
N MET A 4 -41.11 7.32 13.02
CA MET A 4 -39.67 7.60 12.92
C MET A 4 -38.85 6.88 14.01
N TRP A 5 -39.43 5.87 14.67
CA TRP A 5 -38.87 5.22 15.86
C TRP A 5 -38.64 3.71 15.74
N SER A 6 -38.76 3.12 14.55
CA SER A 6 -38.59 1.66 14.36
C SER A 6 -37.22 1.23 13.81
N LYS A 7 -36.24 2.13 13.69
CA LYS A 7 -34.86 1.79 13.27
C LYS A 7 -33.81 2.37 14.21
N TRP A 8 -33.73 1.81 15.42
CA TRP A 8 -32.60 2.00 16.32
C TRP A 8 -31.78 0.69 16.34
N PRO A 9 -30.50 0.69 15.91
CA PRO A 9 -29.61 -0.40 16.25
C PRO A 9 -29.26 -0.33 17.74
N ALA A 10 -29.18 -1.48 18.40
CA ALA A 10 -28.98 -1.62 19.85
C ALA A 10 -27.72 -0.89 20.40
N ALA A 11 -26.81 -0.44 19.55
CA ALA A 11 -25.64 0.37 19.92
C ALA A 11 -25.99 1.79 20.41
N ALA A 12 -27.12 2.38 19.97
CA ALA A 12 -27.49 3.75 20.34
C ALA A 12 -28.07 3.87 21.76
N ALA A 13 -28.71 2.81 22.28
CA ALA A 13 -29.35 2.82 23.61
C ALA A 13 -28.34 2.71 24.77
N SER A 14 -27.16 2.14 24.55
CA SER A 14 -26.13 1.97 25.60
C SER A 14 -25.22 3.18 25.79
N LEU A 15 -25.13 4.09 24.81
CA LEU A 15 -24.35 5.33 24.89
C LEU A 15 -25.04 6.42 25.75
N ALA A 16 -26.37 6.37 25.89
CA ALA A 16 -27.12 7.28 26.76
C ALA A 16 -26.97 6.97 28.25
N ILE A 17 -26.55 5.75 28.62
CA ILE A 17 -26.44 5.32 30.04
C ILE A 17 -25.09 5.70 30.65
N VAL A 18 -24.04 5.86 29.84
CA VAL A 18 -22.70 6.28 30.32
C VAL A 18 -22.62 7.80 30.54
N ALA A 19 -23.46 8.59 29.85
CA ALA A 19 -23.48 10.05 29.98
C ALA A 19 -24.17 10.58 31.25
N THR A 20 -24.92 9.74 31.99
CA THR A 20 -25.74 10.18 33.14
C THR A 20 -25.09 9.90 34.51
N LEU A 21 -23.88 9.31 34.55
CA LEU A 21 -23.21 8.91 35.81
C LEU A 21 -21.99 9.76 36.19
N LEU A 22 -21.73 10.89 35.51
CA LEU A 22 -20.58 11.77 35.80
C LEU A 22 -20.97 13.25 35.88
N VAL A 23 -21.90 13.57 36.79
CA VAL A 23 -22.08 14.95 37.28
C VAL A 23 -21.79 14.97 38.78
N PRO A 24 -20.63 15.49 39.23
CA PRO A 24 -20.49 15.95 40.61
C PRO A 24 -21.04 17.38 40.69
N SER A 25 -21.96 17.56 41.65
CA SER A 25 -22.47 18.85 42.11
C SER A 25 -21.35 19.81 42.50
N ALA A 26 -21.47 21.05 42.02
CA ALA A 26 -20.68 22.18 42.49
C ALA A 26 -21.08 22.52 43.93
N ASP A 27 -20.12 22.51 44.85
CA ASP A 27 -19.98 23.51 45.92
C ASP A 27 -18.73 23.22 46.78
N ALA A 28 -17.88 24.24 46.89
CA ALA A 28 -16.89 24.54 47.95
C ALA A 28 -15.52 24.95 47.39
N PHE A 29 -15.40 26.25 47.10
CA PHE A 29 -14.12 26.96 47.08
C PHE A 29 -13.44 26.88 48.45
N HIS A 30 -12.15 26.53 48.50
CA HIS A 30 -11.13 27.18 49.35
C HIS A 30 -9.72 26.76 48.89
N ALA A 31 -8.86 27.74 48.60
CA ALA A 31 -7.44 27.55 48.29
C ALA A 31 -6.60 27.38 49.57
N PRO A 32 -5.46 26.68 49.50
CA PRO A 32 -4.25 27.29 50.05
C PRO A 32 -2.96 27.10 49.21
N ALA A 33 -1.99 27.94 49.58
CA ALA A 33 -0.73 28.35 48.95
C ALA A 33 0.39 27.27 48.89
N PRO A 34 1.55 27.56 48.23
CA PRO A 34 2.43 26.55 47.64
C PRO A 34 3.48 26.01 48.62
N PHE A 35 3.72 24.70 48.58
CA PHE A 35 4.85 24.07 49.27
C PHE A 35 5.92 23.61 48.26
N LEU A 36 7.00 24.38 48.21
CA LEU A 36 8.30 24.00 47.66
C LEU A 36 8.99 23.00 48.61
N ARG A 37 9.33 21.80 48.12
CA ARG A 37 10.43 20.97 48.66
C ARG A 37 11.15 20.18 47.55
N PRO A 38 12.45 19.85 47.73
CA PRO A 38 13.38 19.61 46.64
C PRO A 38 13.28 18.17 46.09
N ARG A 39 13.45 18.03 44.76
CA ARG A 39 13.62 16.74 44.07
C ARG A 39 14.87 16.03 44.61
N ALA A 40 14.67 14.95 45.37
CA ALA A 40 15.70 13.94 45.56
C ALA A 40 15.94 13.24 44.21
N ALA A 41 17.18 13.24 43.75
CA ALA A 41 17.60 12.54 42.54
C ALA A 41 17.34 11.03 42.71
N LEU A 42 16.26 10.53 42.12
CA LEU A 42 16.07 9.10 41.94
C LEU A 42 17.14 8.62 40.94
N ARG A 43 18.15 7.93 41.46
CA ARG A 43 19.08 7.12 40.67
C ARG A 43 18.23 6.16 39.84
N MET A 44 18.09 6.44 38.54
CA MET A 44 17.56 5.47 37.58
C MET A 44 18.50 4.27 37.59
N THR A 45 18.07 3.20 38.25
CA THR A 45 18.65 1.88 38.04
C THR A 45 18.40 1.53 36.58
N GLN A 46 19.48 1.42 35.80
CA GLN A 46 19.45 0.85 34.46
C GLN A 46 18.79 -0.51 34.54
N ARG A 47 17.50 -0.58 34.18
CA ARG A 47 16.81 -1.83 33.94
C ARG A 47 17.58 -2.51 32.81
N THR A 48 18.19 -3.64 33.12
CA THR A 48 18.95 -4.48 32.19
C THR A 48 18.21 -4.60 30.86
N SER A 49 18.86 -4.13 29.80
CA SER A 49 18.42 -4.19 28.41
C SER A 49 17.94 -5.60 28.06
N LYS A 50 16.62 -5.81 27.97
CA LYS A 50 16.09 -6.96 27.22
C LYS A 50 16.46 -6.71 25.76
N THR A 51 17.46 -7.42 25.25
CA THR A 51 17.66 -7.58 23.80
C THR A 51 16.38 -8.17 23.23
N TRP A 52 15.66 -7.41 22.41
CA TRP A 52 14.50 -7.90 21.69
C TRP A 52 14.96 -9.02 20.76
N LYS A 53 14.37 -10.20 20.91
CA LYS A 53 14.60 -11.35 20.04
C LYS A 53 13.43 -11.44 19.07
N MET A 54 13.71 -11.86 17.84
CA MET A 54 12.68 -12.22 16.87
C MET A 54 11.66 -13.16 17.53
N GLN A 55 10.39 -12.82 17.43
CA GLN A 55 9.28 -13.55 18.00
C GLN A 55 8.13 -13.56 17.00
N ASP A 56 7.85 -14.75 16.45
CA ASP A 56 6.66 -14.97 15.64
C ASP A 56 5.45 -15.14 16.56
N PHE A 57 4.41 -14.34 16.34
CA PHE A 57 3.11 -14.49 16.99
C PHE A 57 2.25 -15.48 16.20
N PRO A 58 1.31 -16.18 16.85
CA PRO A 58 0.39 -17.05 16.13
C PRO A 58 -0.45 -16.24 15.13
N LYS A 59 -0.82 -16.88 14.02
CA LYS A 59 -1.81 -16.34 13.07
C LYS A 59 -3.05 -15.84 13.85
N PRO A 60 -3.54 -14.63 13.57
CA PRO A 60 -4.72 -14.11 14.24
C PRO A 60 -5.94 -15.00 13.95
N LYS A 61 -6.74 -15.23 14.98
CA LYS A 61 -7.77 -16.28 14.96
C LYS A 61 -8.97 -15.91 14.09
N GLN A 62 -9.24 -14.62 13.90
CA GLN A 62 -10.46 -14.17 13.21
C GLN A 62 -10.28 -13.89 11.73
N VAL A 63 -9.05 -13.91 11.20
CA VAL A 63 -8.73 -13.58 9.81
C VAL A 63 -9.58 -14.38 8.81
N ASP A 64 -9.78 -15.67 9.08
CA ASP A 64 -10.53 -16.57 8.18
C ASP A 64 -12.06 -16.52 8.40
N ASN A 65 -12.52 -15.81 9.45
CA ASN A 65 -13.93 -15.79 9.87
C ASN A 65 -14.64 -14.47 9.52
N THR A 66 -13.95 -13.52 8.88
CA THR A 66 -14.54 -12.23 8.50
C THR A 66 -15.45 -12.37 7.27
N GLU A 67 -16.42 -11.47 7.13
CA GLU A 67 -17.24 -11.40 5.91
C GLU A 67 -16.39 -11.13 4.67
N ASN A 68 -15.40 -10.23 4.79
CA ASN A 68 -14.46 -9.92 3.73
C ASN A 68 -13.67 -11.15 3.26
N TYR A 69 -13.25 -12.02 4.19
CA TYR A 69 -12.59 -13.29 3.86
C TYR A 69 -13.54 -14.23 3.12
N ARG A 70 -14.78 -14.42 3.58
CA ARG A 70 -15.79 -15.25 2.89
C ARG A 70 -16.08 -14.76 1.47
N ILE A 71 -16.16 -13.44 1.26
CA ILE A 71 -16.32 -12.86 -0.08
C ILE A 71 -15.12 -13.18 -0.97
N ALA A 72 -13.90 -13.07 -0.45
CA ALA A 72 -12.68 -13.39 -1.19
C ALA A 72 -12.59 -14.90 -1.53
N GLU A 73 -12.97 -15.78 -0.61
CA GLU A 73 -13.01 -17.23 -0.83
C GLU A 73 -14.11 -17.61 -1.85
N ALA A 74 -15.30 -17.01 -1.73
CA ALA A 74 -16.40 -17.22 -2.67
C ALA A 74 -15.98 -16.86 -4.11
N LEU A 75 -15.35 -15.70 -4.30
CA LEU A 75 -14.80 -15.31 -5.61
C LEU A 75 -13.76 -16.32 -6.10
N SER A 76 -12.84 -16.77 -5.24
CA SER A 76 -11.81 -17.76 -5.58
C SER A 76 -12.38 -19.12 -6.00
N SER A 77 -13.48 -19.54 -5.37
CA SER A 77 -14.14 -20.82 -5.68
C SER A 77 -14.83 -20.86 -7.05
N LYS A 78 -15.18 -19.70 -7.63
CA LYS A 78 -15.79 -19.61 -8.96
C LYS A 78 -14.88 -20.18 -10.06
N PHE A 79 -13.58 -19.96 -9.94
CA PHE A 79 -12.60 -20.36 -10.97
C PHE A 79 -12.52 -21.87 -11.18
N PRO A 80 -12.18 -22.70 -10.18
CA PRO A 80 -12.17 -24.15 -10.36
C PRO A 80 -13.56 -24.70 -10.73
N ALA A 81 -14.65 -24.07 -10.28
CA ALA A 81 -16.01 -24.44 -10.64
C ALA A 81 -16.36 -24.12 -12.11
N ALA A 82 -15.64 -23.21 -12.77
CA ALA A 82 -15.80 -22.90 -14.19
C ALA A 82 -15.02 -23.85 -15.12
N LYS A 83 -14.06 -24.61 -14.56
CA LYS A 83 -13.20 -25.49 -15.33
C LYS A 83 -14.00 -26.52 -16.14
N GLY A 84 -13.76 -26.54 -17.46
CA GLY A 84 -14.43 -27.46 -18.40
C GLY A 84 -15.85 -27.06 -18.79
N LYS A 85 -16.39 -25.93 -18.31
CA LYS A 85 -17.71 -25.43 -18.71
C LYS A 85 -17.69 -24.57 -19.98
N ALA A 86 -16.52 -24.12 -20.40
CA ALA A 86 -16.29 -23.42 -21.67
C ALA A 86 -14.97 -23.89 -22.30
N PRO A 87 -14.76 -23.65 -23.62
CA PRO A 87 -13.48 -23.94 -24.27
C PRO A 87 -12.32 -23.22 -23.57
N SER A 88 -11.20 -23.93 -23.40
CA SER A 88 -9.98 -23.33 -22.87
C SER A 88 -9.48 -22.23 -23.83
N LYS A 89 -9.01 -21.13 -23.25
CA LYS A 89 -8.49 -19.97 -23.97
C LYS A 89 -7.03 -19.76 -23.61
N THR A 90 -6.22 -19.35 -24.58
CA THR A 90 -4.89 -18.78 -24.34
C THR A 90 -5.03 -17.33 -23.91
N VAL A 91 -4.32 -16.93 -22.84
CA VAL A 91 -4.42 -15.56 -22.30
C VAL A 91 -3.04 -14.96 -22.13
N ALA A 92 -2.69 -13.95 -22.92
CA ALA A 92 -1.43 -13.24 -22.77
C ALA A 92 -1.55 -12.13 -21.71
N ILE A 93 -0.73 -12.18 -20.67
CA ILE A 93 -0.77 -11.26 -19.53
C ILE A 93 0.51 -10.43 -19.53
N ILE A 94 0.40 -9.12 -19.66
CA ILE A 94 1.52 -8.19 -19.74
C ILE A 94 1.85 -7.68 -18.34
N GLY A 95 2.96 -8.16 -17.77
CA GLY A 95 3.46 -7.81 -16.43
C GLY A 95 3.35 -8.96 -15.41
N GLY A 96 4.48 -9.31 -14.79
CA GLY A 96 4.64 -10.33 -13.75
C GLY A 96 4.63 -9.79 -12.32
N GLY A 97 3.93 -8.67 -12.08
CA GLY A 97 3.61 -8.19 -10.74
C GLY A 97 2.47 -8.98 -10.10
N LEU A 98 2.12 -8.65 -8.84
CA LEU A 98 1.06 -9.35 -8.09
C LEU A 98 -0.28 -9.42 -8.83
N ALA A 99 -0.69 -8.36 -9.54
CA ALA A 99 -1.92 -8.35 -10.32
C ALA A 99 -1.90 -9.35 -11.49
N GLY A 100 -0.78 -9.42 -12.23
CA GLY A 100 -0.63 -10.33 -13.36
C GLY A 100 -0.50 -11.79 -12.92
N LEU A 101 0.30 -12.04 -11.87
CA LEU A 101 0.43 -13.38 -11.28
C LEU A 101 -0.91 -13.85 -10.69
N SER A 102 -1.68 -12.97 -10.05
CA SER A 102 -3.03 -13.28 -9.54
C SER A 102 -3.98 -13.66 -10.68
N ALA A 103 -4.03 -12.84 -11.74
CA ALA A 103 -4.85 -13.14 -12.92
C ALA A 103 -4.48 -14.49 -13.53
N ALA A 104 -3.18 -14.77 -13.72
CA ALA A 104 -2.69 -16.03 -14.25
C ALA A 104 -3.07 -17.22 -13.36
N LYS A 105 -2.87 -17.10 -12.04
CA LYS A 105 -3.23 -18.14 -11.06
C LYS A 105 -4.71 -18.51 -11.19
N TYR A 106 -5.61 -17.55 -11.14
CA TYR A 106 -7.05 -17.82 -11.18
C TYR A 106 -7.55 -18.24 -12.56
N LEU A 107 -6.96 -17.74 -13.65
CA LEU A 107 -7.22 -18.24 -15.01
C LEU A 107 -6.79 -19.71 -15.17
N SER A 108 -5.66 -20.09 -14.59
CA SER A 108 -5.19 -21.48 -14.60
C SER A 108 -6.10 -22.40 -13.78
N ASP A 109 -6.67 -21.92 -12.68
CA ASP A 109 -7.67 -22.65 -11.89
C ASP A 109 -8.96 -22.87 -12.68
N ALA A 110 -9.37 -21.90 -13.49
CA ALA A 110 -10.49 -22.01 -14.43
C ALA A 110 -10.21 -22.87 -15.68
N GLY A 111 -8.98 -23.37 -15.85
CA GLY A 111 -8.61 -24.24 -16.97
C GLY A 111 -8.25 -23.49 -18.26
N HIS A 112 -8.03 -22.18 -18.20
CA HIS A 112 -7.41 -21.42 -19.28
C HIS A 112 -5.88 -21.58 -19.25
N ARG A 113 -5.20 -21.16 -20.33
CA ARG A 113 -3.75 -21.25 -20.50
C ARG A 113 -3.11 -19.86 -20.48
N PRO A 114 -2.82 -19.31 -19.29
CA PRO A 114 -2.20 -18.00 -19.18
C PRO A 114 -0.72 -18.05 -19.58
N LEU A 115 -0.26 -17.01 -20.28
CA LEU A 115 1.14 -16.71 -20.58
C LEU A 115 1.49 -15.35 -19.98
N VAL A 116 2.24 -15.32 -18.90
CA VAL A 116 2.71 -14.08 -18.27
C VAL A 116 4.01 -13.64 -18.94
N LEU A 117 4.05 -12.39 -19.39
CA LEU A 117 5.20 -11.74 -20.02
C LEU A 117 5.70 -10.64 -19.10
N GLU A 118 6.76 -10.91 -18.35
CA GLU A 118 7.44 -9.94 -17.49
C GLU A 118 8.64 -9.33 -18.23
N ALA A 119 8.70 -8.00 -18.24
CA ALA A 119 9.71 -7.25 -18.97
C ALA A 119 11.11 -7.41 -18.35
N ARG A 120 11.18 -7.38 -17.02
CA ARG A 120 12.43 -7.50 -16.25
C ARG A 120 12.84 -8.96 -16.07
N ASP A 121 14.01 -9.16 -15.51
CA ASP A 121 14.55 -10.46 -15.12
C ASP A 121 14.09 -10.93 -13.72
N VAL A 122 13.17 -10.18 -13.10
CA VAL A 122 12.65 -10.43 -11.75
C VAL A 122 11.14 -10.23 -11.70
N LEU A 123 10.47 -11.06 -10.89
CA LEU A 123 9.02 -11.01 -10.68
C LEU A 123 8.62 -10.06 -9.53
N GLY A 124 7.32 -9.79 -9.43
CA GLY A 124 6.74 -9.03 -8.31
C GLY A 124 6.53 -7.55 -8.60
N GLY A 125 7.23 -6.96 -9.59
CA GLY A 125 7.06 -5.55 -9.96
C GLY A 125 7.40 -4.63 -8.78
N LYS A 126 6.41 -3.95 -8.19
CA LYS A 126 6.60 -3.08 -7.02
C LYS A 126 6.98 -3.83 -5.74
N VAL A 127 6.81 -5.16 -5.71
CA VAL A 127 7.29 -6.01 -4.61
C VAL A 127 8.57 -6.76 -4.97
N SER A 128 9.25 -6.42 -6.08
CA SER A 128 10.45 -7.14 -6.50
C SER A 128 11.62 -6.94 -5.53
N ALA A 129 12.49 -7.94 -5.45
CA ALA A 129 13.74 -7.90 -4.70
C ALA A 129 14.87 -8.54 -5.51
N TRP A 130 16.11 -8.14 -5.28
CA TRP A 130 17.29 -8.71 -5.91
C TRP A 130 18.47 -8.74 -4.94
N GLN A 131 19.42 -9.64 -5.18
CA GLN A 131 20.65 -9.69 -4.38
C GLN A 131 21.70 -8.75 -4.94
N ASP A 132 22.46 -8.12 -4.05
CA ASP A 132 23.69 -7.44 -4.43
C ASP A 132 24.87 -8.42 -4.55
N LYS A 133 26.07 -7.87 -4.80
CA LYS A 133 27.32 -8.65 -4.96
C LYS A 133 27.74 -9.42 -3.70
N ASP A 134 27.26 -9.01 -2.53
CA ASP A 134 27.59 -9.65 -1.25
C ASP A 134 26.53 -10.72 -0.89
N GLY A 135 25.47 -10.87 -1.69
CA GLY A 135 24.37 -11.80 -1.47
C GLY A 135 23.24 -11.25 -0.59
N ASP A 136 23.30 -9.97 -0.21
CA ASP A 136 22.25 -9.33 0.59
C ASP A 136 21.08 -8.91 -0.32
N TRP A 137 19.86 -9.18 0.14
CA TRP A 137 18.63 -8.82 -0.57
C TRP A 137 18.30 -7.32 -0.44
N ILE A 138 17.89 -6.73 -1.56
CA ILE A 138 17.43 -5.35 -1.70
C ILE A 138 16.01 -5.39 -2.26
N GLU A 139 15.06 -4.76 -1.55
CA GLU A 139 13.64 -4.75 -1.91
C GLU A 139 13.22 -3.43 -2.56
N THR A 140 12.19 -3.50 -3.41
CA THR A 140 11.62 -2.28 -4.03
C THR A 140 10.95 -1.36 -3.01
N GLY A 141 10.46 -1.91 -1.90
CA GLY A 141 9.75 -1.20 -0.85
C GLY A 141 9.62 -2.09 0.39
N LEU A 142 9.42 -1.46 1.55
CA LEU A 142 9.09 -2.17 2.78
C LEU A 142 7.61 -2.57 2.78
N HIS A 143 7.34 -3.88 2.71
CA HIS A 143 5.98 -4.41 2.55
C HIS A 143 5.43 -5.03 3.84
N ILE A 144 4.18 -4.70 4.16
CA ILE A 144 3.47 -5.20 5.35
C ILE A 144 2.17 -5.87 4.96
N PHE A 145 1.92 -7.03 5.57
CA PHE A 145 0.70 -7.80 5.43
C PHE A 145 -0.21 -7.49 6.62
N PHE A 146 -1.49 -7.25 6.36
CA PHE A 146 -2.47 -6.94 7.40
C PHE A 146 -3.49 -8.06 7.53
N GLY A 147 -4.03 -8.28 8.73
CA GLY A 147 -5.17 -9.18 8.95
C GLY A 147 -6.35 -8.88 8.02
N ALA A 148 -6.59 -7.59 7.73
CA ALA A 148 -7.65 -7.11 6.85
C ALA A 148 -7.36 -7.27 5.34
N TYR A 149 -6.44 -8.15 4.93
CA TYR A 149 -6.12 -8.47 3.53
C TYR A 149 -6.71 -9.83 3.11
N PRO A 150 -8.03 -9.94 2.93
CA PRO A 150 -8.69 -11.23 2.74
C PRO A 150 -8.25 -11.98 1.47
N ASN A 151 -7.97 -11.28 0.35
CA ASN A 151 -7.53 -11.95 -0.88
C ASN A 151 -6.10 -12.47 -0.75
N MET A 152 -5.23 -11.74 -0.05
CA MET A 152 -3.90 -12.19 0.32
C MET A 152 -3.96 -13.42 1.23
N MET A 153 -4.77 -13.39 2.29
CA MET A 153 -4.91 -14.51 3.24
C MET A 153 -5.48 -15.76 2.54
N SER A 154 -6.50 -15.59 1.71
CA SER A 154 -7.05 -16.65 0.85
C SER A 154 -5.98 -17.22 -0.08
N LEU A 155 -5.18 -16.37 -0.74
CA LEU A 155 -4.11 -16.81 -1.63
C LEU A 155 -3.03 -17.63 -0.89
N PHE A 156 -2.59 -17.16 0.28
CA PHE A 156 -1.59 -17.86 1.09
C PHE A 156 -2.08 -19.25 1.51
N LYS A 157 -3.36 -19.36 1.89
CA LYS A 157 -4.01 -20.65 2.17
C LYS A 157 -4.11 -21.53 0.93
N GLU A 158 -4.56 -20.98 -0.20
CA GLU A 158 -4.70 -21.70 -1.48
C GLU A 158 -3.36 -22.29 -1.98
N LEU A 159 -2.26 -21.60 -1.72
CA LEU A 159 -0.91 -22.03 -2.08
C LEU A 159 -0.20 -22.84 -0.99
N ASN A 160 -0.81 -22.99 0.19
CA ASN A 160 -0.24 -23.64 1.38
C ASN A 160 1.10 -23.01 1.81
N ILE A 161 1.12 -21.69 1.98
CA ILE A 161 2.30 -20.90 2.38
C ILE A 161 2.02 -19.95 3.55
N GLU A 162 0.95 -20.20 4.32
CA GLU A 162 0.53 -19.34 5.45
C GLU A 162 1.62 -19.18 6.52
N GLU A 163 2.47 -20.19 6.68
CA GLU A 163 3.60 -20.19 7.61
C GLU A 163 4.70 -19.17 7.26
N ARG A 164 4.68 -18.63 6.04
CA ARG A 164 5.63 -17.60 5.60
C ARG A 164 5.29 -16.21 6.15
N LEU A 165 4.12 -16.03 6.77
CA LEU A 165 3.74 -14.77 7.41
C LEU A 165 4.20 -14.74 8.87
N GLN A 166 5.20 -13.90 9.15
CA GLN A 166 5.70 -13.63 10.49
C GLN A 166 4.84 -12.57 11.18
N TRP A 167 3.74 -13.00 11.79
CA TRP A 167 2.85 -12.13 12.54
C TRP A 167 3.57 -11.50 13.74
N LYS A 168 3.33 -10.21 13.93
CA LYS A 168 3.86 -9.44 15.05
C LYS A 168 2.76 -9.20 16.09
N VAL A 169 3.17 -8.73 17.27
CA VAL A 169 2.25 -8.39 18.35
C VAL A 169 1.22 -7.37 17.84
N HIS A 170 -0.04 -7.47 18.28
CA HIS A 170 -1.08 -6.55 17.83
C HIS A 170 -0.89 -5.16 18.46
N LYS A 171 -0.02 -4.35 17.86
CA LYS A 171 0.36 -3.00 18.30
C LYS A 171 0.68 -2.11 17.11
N MET A 172 0.59 -0.81 17.32
CA MET A 172 1.23 0.18 16.44
C MET A 172 2.28 0.94 17.25
N ILE A 173 3.49 1.08 16.70
CA ILE A 173 4.64 1.67 17.40
C ILE A 173 5.05 2.96 16.70
N PHE A 174 5.02 4.07 17.42
CA PHE A 174 5.34 5.40 16.90
C PHE A 174 6.57 5.97 17.63
N ALA A 175 7.52 6.50 16.88
CA ALA A 175 8.63 7.26 17.46
C ALA A 175 8.13 8.63 17.95
N MET A 176 8.62 9.09 19.10
CA MET A 176 8.27 10.41 19.64
C MET A 176 9.11 11.50 18.97
N GLN A 177 8.48 12.61 18.58
CA GLN A 177 9.19 13.75 17.98
C GLN A 177 9.93 14.56 19.05
N GLU A 178 9.26 14.83 20.18
CA GLU A 178 9.75 15.67 21.26
C GLU A 178 10.72 14.96 22.20
N PHE A 179 10.74 13.62 22.16
CA PHE A 179 11.57 12.78 23.01
C PHE A 179 12.41 11.82 22.14
N PRO A 180 13.59 12.27 21.64
CA PRO A 180 14.46 11.44 20.80
C PRO A 180 14.79 10.08 21.43
N GLY A 181 14.65 9.01 20.64
CA GLY A 181 14.85 7.63 21.08
C GLY A 181 13.70 7.01 21.90
N GLU A 182 12.65 7.76 22.23
CA GLU A 182 11.45 7.19 22.85
C GLU A 182 10.41 6.76 21.82
N PHE A 183 9.69 5.69 22.16
CA PHE A 183 8.54 5.20 21.41
C PHE A 183 7.29 5.23 22.27
N THR A 184 6.14 5.32 21.61
CA THR A 184 4.83 5.11 22.19
C THR A 184 4.07 4.07 21.38
N THR A 185 3.07 3.44 22.01
CA THR A 185 2.31 2.38 21.36
C THR A 185 0.81 2.59 21.47
N TYR A 186 0.09 2.14 20.45
CA TYR A 186 -1.33 1.83 20.55
C TYR A 186 -1.42 0.31 20.68
N ASP A 187 -1.85 -0.14 21.86
CA ASP A 187 -1.91 -1.55 22.21
C ASP A 187 -3.34 -2.08 22.02
N PHE A 188 -3.49 -3.13 21.21
CA PHE A 188 -4.78 -3.78 20.98
C PHE A 188 -4.89 -4.99 21.92
N ILE A 189 -5.72 -4.84 22.97
CA ILE A 189 -5.83 -5.82 24.03
C ILE A 189 -6.58 -7.07 23.53
N PRO A 190 -6.02 -8.29 23.67
CA PRO A 190 -6.69 -9.51 23.27
C PRO A 190 -8.06 -9.69 23.95
N GLY A 191 -9.06 -10.09 23.18
CA GLY A 191 -10.42 -10.36 23.67
C GLY A 191 -11.37 -9.16 23.64
N ILE A 192 -10.89 -7.98 23.26
CA ILE A 192 -11.74 -6.82 23.00
C ILE A 192 -12.07 -6.78 21.50
N PRO A 193 -13.35 -6.82 21.09
CA PRO A 193 -13.71 -6.85 19.68
C PRO A 193 -13.62 -5.45 19.05
N ALA A 194 -13.56 -5.41 17.72
CA ALA A 194 -13.71 -4.19 16.95
C ALA A 194 -15.15 -3.66 17.01
N PRO A 195 -15.38 -2.33 17.02
CA PRO A 195 -14.41 -1.23 17.04
C PRO A 195 -13.88 -0.85 18.44
N PHE A 196 -14.27 -1.55 19.51
CA PHE A 196 -13.94 -1.18 20.89
C PHE A 196 -12.45 -1.29 21.21
N ASN A 197 -11.76 -2.26 20.60
CA ASN A 197 -10.30 -2.41 20.70
C ASN A 197 -9.56 -1.13 20.25
N PHE A 198 -9.97 -0.54 19.14
CA PHE A 198 -9.38 0.66 18.56
C PHE A 198 -9.68 1.89 19.41
N GLY A 199 -10.95 2.06 19.82
CA GLY A 199 -11.34 3.12 20.74
C GLY A 199 -10.56 3.06 22.07
N LEU A 200 -10.40 1.87 22.64
CA LEU A 200 -9.62 1.68 23.85
C LEU A 200 -8.14 1.96 23.64
N ALA A 201 -7.54 1.51 22.53
CA ALA A 201 -6.14 1.80 22.22
C ALA A 201 -5.89 3.31 22.15
N ILE A 202 -6.79 4.07 21.52
CA ILE A 202 -6.75 5.53 21.49
C ILE A 202 -6.84 6.12 22.90
N LEU A 203 -7.77 5.64 23.73
CA LEU A 203 -7.95 6.14 25.09
C LEU A 203 -6.73 5.84 25.98
N LEU A 204 -6.12 4.67 25.87
CA LEU A 204 -4.97 4.25 26.67
C LEU A 204 -3.68 5.00 26.32
N ASN A 205 -3.49 5.41 25.07
CA ASN A 205 -2.31 6.18 24.68
C ASN A 205 -2.38 7.63 25.21
N GLN A 206 -1.52 7.99 26.17
CA GLN A 206 -1.50 9.34 26.75
C GLN A 206 -0.37 10.24 26.22
N LYS A 207 0.52 9.69 25.38
CA LYS A 207 1.72 10.39 24.91
C LYS A 207 1.50 11.19 23.62
N MET A 208 0.65 10.72 22.71
CA MET A 208 0.42 11.39 21.42
C MET A 208 -0.70 12.41 21.48
N LEU A 209 -1.88 12.02 21.98
CA LEU A 209 -3.06 12.89 22.03
C LEU A 209 -3.54 13.06 23.48
N SER A 210 -3.87 14.30 23.83
CA SER A 210 -4.57 14.64 25.08
C SER A 210 -6.04 14.22 25.01
N LEU A 211 -6.69 14.06 26.17
CA LEU A 211 -8.11 13.70 26.22
C LEU A 211 -9.03 14.72 25.50
N PRO A 212 -8.84 16.05 25.63
CA PRO A 212 -9.62 17.02 24.87
C PRO A 212 -9.47 16.86 23.35
N GLU A 213 -8.24 16.63 22.86
CA GLU A 213 -8.00 16.42 21.42
C GLU A 213 -8.71 15.16 20.91
N LYS A 214 -8.71 14.07 21.69
CA LYS A 214 -9.46 12.84 21.35
C LYS A 214 -10.95 13.08 21.23
N ILE A 215 -11.54 13.83 22.17
CA ILE A 215 -12.97 14.15 22.14
C ILE A 215 -13.31 15.02 20.92
N GLN A 216 -12.44 15.96 20.55
CA GLN A 216 -12.63 16.81 19.37
C GLN A 216 -12.55 16.03 18.04
N CYS A 217 -11.99 14.82 18.02
CA CYS A 217 -12.02 13.96 16.83
C CYS A 217 -13.36 13.27 16.60
N LEU A 218 -14.20 13.11 17.63
CA LEU A 218 -15.43 12.32 17.55
C LEU A 218 -16.41 12.80 16.48
N PRO A 219 -16.66 14.11 16.29
CA PRO A 219 -17.57 14.59 15.24
C PRO A 219 -17.14 14.21 13.82
N ALA A 220 -15.83 14.04 13.59
CA ALA A 220 -15.28 13.64 12.30
C ALA A 220 -15.43 12.13 12.04
N LEU A 221 -15.37 11.31 13.10
CA LEU A 221 -15.45 9.85 13.01
C LEU A 221 -16.88 9.32 13.08
N LEU A 222 -17.78 10.00 13.78
CA LEU A 222 -19.15 9.55 13.99
C LEU A 222 -19.94 9.36 12.67
N PRO A 223 -19.87 10.27 11.68
CA PRO A 223 -20.54 10.07 10.39
C PRO A 223 -20.04 8.84 9.64
N MET A 224 -18.74 8.51 9.73
CA MET A 224 -18.18 7.29 9.15
C MET A 224 -18.76 6.04 9.82
N LEU A 225 -18.85 6.04 11.15
CA LEU A 225 -19.41 4.90 11.90
C LEU A 225 -20.91 4.66 11.62
N ILE A 226 -21.67 5.72 11.30
CA ILE A 226 -23.10 5.64 11.04
C ILE A 226 -23.41 5.33 9.57
N ASN A 227 -22.75 6.05 8.64
CA ASN A 227 -23.09 6.03 7.21
C ASN A 227 -22.18 5.09 6.40
N GLY A 228 -21.10 4.57 6.99
CA GLY A 228 -20.20 3.62 6.35
C GLY A 228 -19.61 4.13 5.04
N GLN A 229 -19.66 3.29 4.00
CA GLN A 229 -18.97 3.48 2.73
C GLN A 229 -19.45 4.72 1.97
N ASP A 230 -20.74 5.05 1.99
CA ASP A 230 -21.30 6.21 1.27
C ASP A 230 -20.68 7.52 1.76
N PHE A 231 -20.43 7.64 3.07
CA PHE A 231 -19.77 8.82 3.63
C PHE A 231 -18.30 8.88 3.21
N ILE A 232 -17.61 7.75 3.18
CA ILE A 232 -16.20 7.65 2.77
C ILE A 232 -16.04 8.14 1.34
N GLU A 233 -16.90 7.69 0.43
CA GLU A 233 -16.85 8.07 -1.00
C GLU A 233 -17.11 9.57 -1.21
N GLN A 234 -18.01 10.17 -0.42
CA GLN A 234 -18.25 11.61 -0.46
C GLN A 234 -17.05 12.46 0.00
N GLN A 235 -16.09 11.87 0.71
CA GLN A 235 -14.88 12.58 1.15
C GLN A 235 -13.72 12.49 0.16
N ASP A 236 -13.89 11.84 -1.00
CA ASP A 236 -12.80 11.69 -1.97
C ASP A 236 -12.31 13.02 -2.54
N GLU A 237 -13.18 14.03 -2.62
CA GLU A 237 -12.87 15.36 -3.17
C GLU A 237 -12.12 16.27 -2.18
N LYS A 238 -11.81 15.80 -0.96
CA LYS A 238 -11.13 16.60 0.07
C LYS A 238 -9.79 15.99 0.46
N SER A 239 -8.81 16.84 0.68
CA SER A 239 -7.58 16.40 1.36
C SER A 239 -7.83 16.08 2.83
N VAL A 240 -6.89 15.37 3.47
CA VAL A 240 -6.95 15.12 4.92
C VAL A 240 -7.01 16.44 5.69
N LEU A 241 -6.20 17.44 5.32
CA LEU A 241 -6.23 18.74 6.00
C LEU A 241 -7.53 19.51 5.79
N GLU A 242 -8.10 19.49 4.58
CA GLU A 242 -9.39 20.13 4.31
C GLU A 242 -10.51 19.50 5.13
N PHE A 243 -10.51 18.16 5.23
CA PHE A 243 -11.44 17.43 6.08
C PHE A 243 -11.25 17.77 7.56
N MET A 244 -10.01 17.79 8.06
CA MET A 244 -9.72 18.15 9.45
C MET A 244 -10.26 19.54 9.80
N ARG A 245 -10.02 20.53 8.94
CA ARG A 245 -10.50 21.90 9.13
C ARG A 245 -12.03 21.97 9.12
N GLN A 246 -12.69 21.22 8.24
CA GLN A 246 -14.15 21.15 8.19
C GLN A 246 -14.76 20.69 9.53
N TYR A 247 -14.10 19.75 10.21
CA TYR A 247 -14.55 19.21 11.50
C TYR A 247 -13.92 19.89 12.72
N ASN A 248 -13.20 21.00 12.53
CA ASN A 248 -12.48 21.72 13.58
C ASN A 248 -11.54 20.81 14.41
N MET A 249 -10.89 19.86 13.75
CA MET A 249 -9.91 19.00 14.41
C MET A 249 -8.64 19.80 14.77
N PRO A 250 -8.06 19.61 15.96
CA PRO A 250 -6.77 20.19 16.32
C PRO A 250 -5.67 19.93 15.28
N GLU A 251 -4.96 20.99 14.88
CA GLU A 251 -3.79 20.91 13.97
C GLU A 251 -2.70 19.95 14.49
N ARG A 252 -2.59 19.81 15.82
CA ARG A 252 -1.65 18.86 16.42
C ARG A 252 -1.93 17.40 16.02
N ILE A 253 -3.19 17.02 15.78
CA ILE A 253 -3.53 15.66 15.31
C ILE A 253 -2.93 15.37 13.94
N ASN A 254 -2.80 16.39 13.09
CA ASN A 254 -2.14 16.22 11.80
C ASN A 254 -0.68 15.78 11.98
N THR A 255 0.04 16.53 12.80
CA THR A 255 1.46 16.30 13.10
C THR A 255 1.69 15.00 13.87
N GLU A 256 0.75 14.65 14.75
CA GLU A 256 0.83 13.45 15.59
C GLU A 256 0.47 12.17 14.83
N VAL A 257 -0.63 12.19 14.06
CA VAL A 257 -1.25 10.98 13.54
C VAL A 257 -1.27 10.97 12.01
N PHE A 258 -1.84 12.00 11.37
CA PHE A 258 -2.15 11.93 9.95
C PHE A 258 -0.92 12.00 9.04
N ILE A 259 0.15 12.72 9.41
CA ILE A 259 1.42 12.67 8.65
C ILE A 259 1.91 11.23 8.51
N SER A 260 1.93 10.49 9.63
CA SER A 260 2.39 9.10 9.62
C SER A 260 1.47 8.20 8.80
N MET A 261 0.16 8.39 8.92
CA MET A 261 -0.83 7.59 8.22
C MET A 261 -0.82 7.86 6.71
N ALA A 262 -0.74 9.12 6.31
CA ALA A 262 -0.74 9.52 4.90
C ALA A 262 0.51 9.00 4.17
N LYS A 263 1.68 9.20 4.78
CA LYS A 263 2.95 8.68 4.26
C LYS A 263 3.04 7.16 4.25
N ALA A 264 2.40 6.47 5.18
CA ALA A 264 2.40 5.00 5.22
C ALA A 264 1.45 4.39 4.18
N LEU A 265 0.35 5.07 3.86
CA LEU A 265 -0.67 4.56 2.92
C LEU A 265 -0.33 4.85 1.45
N ASP A 266 0.17 6.04 1.14
CA ASP A 266 0.36 6.47 -0.27
C ASP A 266 1.64 7.29 -0.49
N PHE A 267 2.51 7.45 0.51
CA PHE A 267 3.75 8.24 0.43
C PHE A 267 3.55 9.76 0.20
N ILE A 268 2.33 10.25 0.44
CA ILE A 268 1.90 11.64 0.23
C ILE A 268 1.66 12.33 1.59
N ASP A 269 1.91 13.64 1.66
CA ASP A 269 1.58 14.44 2.83
C ASP A 269 0.06 14.69 2.98
N PRO A 270 -0.44 14.93 4.21
CA PRO A 270 -1.88 15.07 4.48
C PRO A 270 -2.60 16.20 3.73
N ASP A 271 -1.90 17.25 3.31
CA ASP A 271 -2.50 18.35 2.54
C ASP A 271 -2.80 17.97 1.08
N LYS A 272 -2.19 16.87 0.60
CA LYS A 272 -2.33 16.36 -0.76
C LYS A 272 -3.07 15.03 -0.82
N LEU A 273 -3.12 14.24 0.25
CA LEU A 273 -3.79 12.93 0.25
C LEU A 273 -5.32 13.08 0.37
N SER A 274 -6.08 12.31 -0.42
CA SER A 274 -7.54 12.19 -0.29
C SER A 274 -7.95 11.58 1.07
N MET A 275 -8.90 12.21 1.75
CA MET A 275 -9.40 11.70 3.04
C MET A 275 -10.10 10.33 2.89
N ALA A 276 -10.66 10.02 1.71
CA ALA A 276 -11.27 8.72 1.45
C ALA A 276 -10.28 7.57 1.62
N VAL A 277 -8.99 7.78 1.36
CA VAL A 277 -7.93 6.77 1.58
C VAL A 277 -7.79 6.45 3.07
N VAL A 278 -7.68 7.50 3.88
CA VAL A 278 -7.55 7.40 5.34
C VAL A 278 -8.79 6.73 5.94
N LEU A 279 -9.99 7.19 5.59
CA LEU A 279 -11.23 6.63 6.11
C LEU A 279 -11.45 5.19 5.64
N THR A 280 -11.04 4.82 4.42
CA THR A 280 -11.10 3.43 3.95
C THR A 280 -10.21 2.52 4.80
N ALA A 281 -8.98 2.96 5.13
CA ALA A 281 -8.10 2.22 6.02
C ALA A 281 -8.69 2.11 7.44
N MET A 282 -9.15 3.23 8.02
CA MET A 282 -9.79 3.24 9.34
C MET A 282 -11.01 2.35 9.42
N ASN A 283 -11.92 2.42 8.44
CA ASN A 283 -13.13 1.62 8.40
C ASN A 283 -12.83 0.12 8.45
N ARG A 284 -11.74 -0.33 7.82
CA ARG A 284 -11.34 -1.75 7.89
C ARG A 284 -10.86 -2.14 9.27
N PHE A 285 -9.99 -1.30 9.83
CA PHE A 285 -9.42 -1.50 11.16
C PHE A 285 -10.50 -1.47 12.26
N LEU A 286 -11.60 -0.77 12.03
CA LEU A 286 -12.73 -0.68 12.94
C LEU A 286 -13.75 -1.82 12.79
N ASN A 287 -13.70 -2.58 11.69
CA ASN A 287 -14.67 -3.64 11.41
C ASN A 287 -14.11 -5.06 11.62
N GLU A 288 -12.79 -5.21 11.82
CA GLU A 288 -12.15 -6.54 11.95
C GLU A 288 -11.25 -6.58 13.19
N ASP A 289 -11.52 -7.52 14.11
CA ASP A 289 -10.82 -7.67 15.40
C ASP A 289 -9.29 -7.68 15.27
N ASP A 290 -8.78 -8.41 14.28
CA ASP A 290 -7.36 -8.59 14.00
C ASP A 290 -6.91 -7.80 12.76
N GLY A 291 -7.75 -6.89 12.24
CA GLY A 291 -7.55 -6.23 10.94
C GLY A 291 -6.26 -5.40 10.85
N LEU A 292 -5.84 -4.84 11.98
CA LEU A 292 -4.62 -4.04 12.14
C LEU A 292 -3.36 -4.85 12.46
N GLN A 293 -3.51 -6.13 12.78
CA GLN A 293 -2.35 -6.95 13.11
C GLN A 293 -1.47 -7.10 11.87
N MET A 294 -0.17 -6.88 12.07
CA MET A 294 0.81 -6.81 10.99
C MET A 294 1.62 -8.11 10.92
N ALA A 295 2.00 -8.48 9.71
CA ALA A 295 2.98 -9.54 9.45
C ALA A 295 4.03 -9.08 8.44
N PHE A 296 5.23 -9.61 8.59
CA PHE A 296 6.30 -9.56 7.59
C PHE A 296 6.31 -10.88 6.82
N LEU A 297 6.79 -10.86 5.58
CA LEU A 297 7.12 -12.10 4.88
C LEU A 297 8.43 -12.64 5.45
N ASP A 298 8.58 -13.96 5.52
CA ASP A 298 9.76 -14.62 6.09
C ASP A 298 11.03 -14.56 5.23
N GLY A 299 11.01 -13.76 4.17
CA GLY A 299 12.09 -13.53 3.23
C GLY A 299 11.64 -12.73 2.01
N ASN A 300 12.45 -12.76 0.96
CA ASN A 300 12.26 -11.98 -0.26
C ASN A 300 10.96 -12.35 -1.01
N GLN A 301 10.23 -11.37 -1.54
CA GLN A 301 8.93 -11.62 -2.16
C GLN A 301 9.00 -12.44 -3.47
N PRO A 302 10.02 -12.29 -4.35
CA PRO A 302 10.15 -13.14 -5.53
C PRO A 302 10.12 -14.64 -5.21
N ASP A 303 10.92 -15.11 -4.24
CA ASP A 303 11.01 -16.53 -3.90
C ASP A 303 9.92 -16.97 -2.92
N ARG A 304 9.59 -16.11 -1.95
CA ARG A 304 8.70 -16.46 -0.85
C ARG A 304 7.21 -16.29 -1.21
N LEU A 305 6.87 -15.48 -2.21
CA LEU A 305 5.48 -15.26 -2.65
C LEU A 305 5.28 -15.52 -4.16
N CYS A 306 6.08 -14.90 -5.03
CA CYS A 306 5.85 -14.99 -6.47
C CYS A 306 6.12 -16.41 -7.01
N LYS A 307 7.20 -17.06 -6.57
CA LYS A 307 7.56 -18.41 -7.02
C LYS A 307 6.47 -19.46 -6.74
N PRO A 308 5.84 -19.54 -5.55
CA PRO A 308 4.66 -20.38 -5.33
C PRO A 308 3.50 -20.12 -6.32
N MET A 309 3.25 -18.86 -6.70
CA MET A 309 2.23 -18.54 -7.70
C MET A 309 2.63 -19.09 -9.08
N VAL A 310 3.90 -18.91 -9.49
CA VAL A 310 4.45 -19.44 -10.74
C VAL A 310 4.32 -20.96 -10.79
N ASP A 311 4.76 -21.65 -9.73
CA ASP A 311 4.69 -23.11 -9.65
C ASP A 311 3.25 -23.63 -9.79
N HIS A 312 2.28 -22.91 -9.20
CA HIS A 312 0.88 -23.24 -9.32
C HIS A 312 0.34 -23.06 -10.75
N ILE A 313 0.77 -21.99 -11.43
CA ILE A 313 0.41 -21.67 -12.82
C ILE A 313 0.98 -22.72 -13.78
N GLU A 314 2.28 -23.00 -13.68
CA GLU A 314 3.00 -23.93 -14.57
C GLU A 314 2.51 -25.37 -14.41
N LYS A 315 2.23 -25.80 -13.18
CA LYS A 315 1.62 -27.11 -12.90
C LYS A 315 0.25 -27.29 -13.56
N ARG A 316 -0.42 -26.19 -13.92
CA ARG A 316 -1.73 -26.18 -14.59
C ARG A 316 -1.64 -25.85 -16.08
N GLY A 317 -0.44 -25.83 -16.66
CA GLY A 317 -0.21 -25.63 -18.09
C GLY A 317 -0.21 -24.18 -18.55
N GLY A 318 -0.15 -23.22 -17.62
CA GLY A 318 0.25 -21.86 -17.90
C GLY A 318 1.77 -21.71 -18.00
N GLU A 319 2.24 -20.54 -18.37
CA GLU A 319 3.65 -20.24 -18.56
C GLU A 319 3.98 -18.83 -18.04
N VAL A 320 5.16 -18.67 -17.43
CA VAL A 320 5.65 -17.36 -16.96
C VAL A 320 7.04 -17.11 -17.54
N ARG A 321 7.17 -16.06 -18.37
CA ARG A 321 8.42 -15.68 -19.01
C ARG A 321 8.90 -14.33 -18.48
N THR A 322 10.06 -14.30 -17.85
CA THR A 322 10.81 -13.07 -17.57
C THR A 322 11.61 -12.65 -18.82
N LYS A 323 12.22 -11.46 -18.79
CA LYS A 323 12.99 -10.88 -19.90
C LYS A 323 12.20 -10.87 -21.23
N SER A 324 10.89 -10.70 -21.14
CA SER A 324 9.96 -10.73 -22.26
C SER A 324 9.25 -9.38 -22.42
N PRO A 325 9.99 -8.27 -22.63
CA PRO A 325 9.38 -6.95 -22.76
C PRO A 325 8.55 -6.84 -24.05
N VAL A 326 7.28 -6.50 -23.89
CA VAL A 326 6.39 -6.13 -24.99
C VAL A 326 6.85 -4.78 -25.57
N LYS A 327 6.98 -4.72 -26.88
CA LYS A 327 7.33 -3.50 -27.62
C LYS A 327 6.09 -2.72 -28.04
N LYS A 328 5.05 -3.41 -28.51
CA LYS A 328 3.85 -2.77 -29.06
C LYS A 328 2.63 -3.69 -29.02
N ILE A 329 1.46 -3.10 -28.76
CA ILE A 329 0.16 -3.75 -28.94
C ILE A 329 -0.30 -3.49 -30.39
N VAL A 330 -0.44 -4.55 -31.19
CA VAL A 330 -0.89 -4.46 -32.58
C VAL A 330 -2.36 -4.81 -32.66
N THR A 331 -3.18 -3.91 -33.21
CA THR A 331 -4.63 -4.07 -33.28
C THR A 331 -5.12 -4.49 -34.67
N ASN A 332 -6.25 -5.17 -34.71
CA ASN A 332 -7.05 -5.39 -35.90
C ASN A 332 -7.83 -4.10 -36.27
N PRO A 333 -8.43 -4.02 -37.48
CA PRO A 333 -9.25 -2.88 -37.89
C PRO A 333 -10.47 -2.61 -36.99
N ASP A 334 -11.00 -3.63 -36.32
CA ASP A 334 -12.11 -3.51 -35.36
C ASP A 334 -11.67 -3.02 -33.97
N GLY A 335 -10.39 -2.76 -33.77
CA GLY A 335 -9.80 -2.29 -32.52
C GLY A 335 -9.40 -3.40 -31.53
N SER A 336 -9.75 -4.67 -31.79
CA SER A 336 -9.30 -5.81 -30.98
C SER A 336 -7.78 -6.02 -31.11
N ILE A 337 -7.15 -6.65 -30.12
CA ILE A 337 -5.72 -6.98 -30.22
C ILE A 337 -5.54 -8.14 -31.20
N LYS A 338 -4.66 -7.95 -32.19
CA LYS A 338 -4.21 -8.98 -33.12
C LYS A 338 -3.10 -9.83 -32.52
N HIS A 339 -2.04 -9.18 -32.03
CA HIS A 339 -0.90 -9.79 -31.34
C HIS A 339 -0.11 -8.72 -30.57
N LEU A 340 0.81 -9.18 -29.73
CA LEU A 340 1.85 -8.38 -29.10
C LEU A 340 3.15 -8.50 -29.92
N GLU A 341 3.74 -7.38 -30.30
CA GLU A 341 5.10 -7.34 -30.84
C GLU A 341 6.07 -7.28 -29.66
N MET A 342 7.01 -8.22 -29.59
CA MET A 342 8.02 -8.31 -28.54
C MET A 342 9.27 -7.50 -28.95
N ARG A 343 10.10 -7.08 -27.99
CA ARG A 343 11.31 -6.32 -28.32
C ARG A 343 12.39 -7.12 -29.05
N ASP A 344 12.38 -8.44 -28.92
CA ASP A 344 13.27 -9.34 -29.68
C ASP A 344 12.80 -9.56 -31.14
N GLY A 345 11.69 -8.93 -31.54
CA GLY A 345 11.10 -9.05 -32.87
C GLY A 345 10.14 -10.22 -33.04
N SER A 346 10.00 -11.09 -32.02
CA SER A 346 8.97 -12.14 -32.02
C SER A 346 7.57 -11.56 -31.81
N THR A 347 6.55 -12.37 -32.07
CA THR A 347 5.15 -12.01 -31.83
C THR A 347 4.47 -13.02 -30.90
N VAL A 348 3.58 -12.52 -30.05
CA VAL A 348 2.75 -13.34 -29.17
C VAL A 348 1.29 -13.11 -29.52
N GLN A 349 0.60 -14.18 -29.92
CA GLN A 349 -0.84 -14.18 -30.18
C GLN A 349 -1.56 -15.03 -29.13
N ALA A 350 -2.70 -14.54 -28.66
CA ALA A 350 -3.58 -15.21 -27.70
C ALA A 350 -5.05 -14.87 -28.01
N ASP A 351 -5.97 -15.65 -27.42
CA ASP A 351 -7.42 -15.42 -27.55
C ASP A 351 -7.86 -14.18 -26.75
N GLU A 352 -7.27 -13.99 -25.57
CA GLU A 352 -7.52 -12.86 -24.67
C GLU A 352 -6.19 -12.24 -24.21
N TYR A 353 -6.24 -10.95 -23.88
CA TYR A 353 -5.09 -10.21 -23.42
C TYR A 353 -5.41 -9.46 -22.12
N VAL A 354 -4.51 -9.50 -21.15
CA VAL A 354 -4.60 -8.75 -19.90
C VAL A 354 -3.42 -7.79 -19.81
N SER A 355 -3.67 -6.51 -19.62
CA SER A 355 -2.62 -5.59 -19.16
C SER A 355 -2.61 -5.57 -17.63
N ALA A 356 -1.54 -6.10 -17.04
CA ALA A 356 -1.22 -5.98 -15.63
C ALA A 356 -0.10 -4.94 -15.37
N MET A 357 0.16 -4.08 -16.36
CA MET A 357 1.16 -3.01 -16.27
C MET A 357 0.72 -1.90 -15.28
N PRO A 358 1.69 -1.19 -14.68
CA PRO A 358 1.40 0.08 -14.02
C PRO A 358 0.71 1.07 -14.98
N VAL A 359 -0.18 1.93 -14.46
CA VAL A 359 -0.98 2.85 -15.28
C VAL A 359 -0.11 3.73 -16.18
N ASP A 360 1.02 4.23 -15.67
CA ASP A 360 1.94 5.07 -16.44
C ASP A 360 2.58 4.35 -17.62
N VAL A 361 2.85 3.05 -17.46
CA VAL A 361 3.39 2.21 -18.54
C VAL A 361 2.29 1.92 -19.57
N LEU A 362 1.09 1.58 -19.13
CA LEU A 362 -0.04 1.33 -20.03
C LEU A 362 -0.38 2.56 -20.87
N LYS A 363 -0.42 3.76 -20.29
CA LYS A 363 -0.64 5.03 -21.01
C LYS A 363 0.33 5.24 -22.18
N ARG A 364 1.55 4.68 -22.09
CA ARG A 364 2.57 4.72 -23.15
C ARG A 364 2.38 3.65 -24.21
N MET A 365 1.95 2.47 -23.79
CA MET A 365 1.78 1.29 -24.64
C MET A 365 0.45 1.27 -25.39
N GLU A 366 -0.48 2.15 -25.00
CA GLU A 366 -1.82 2.25 -25.55
C GLU A 366 -1.82 2.60 -27.06
N PRO A 367 -2.48 1.80 -27.91
CA PRO A 367 -2.72 2.14 -29.31
C PRO A 367 -3.41 3.51 -29.48
N LYS A 368 -3.00 4.30 -30.48
CA LYS A 368 -3.50 5.67 -30.73
C LYS A 368 -5.02 5.77 -30.86
N GLU A 369 -5.68 4.71 -31.37
CA GLU A 369 -7.14 4.70 -31.51
C GLU A 369 -7.87 4.54 -30.17
N TRP A 370 -7.28 3.81 -29.22
CA TRP A 370 -7.85 3.64 -27.89
C TRP A 370 -7.81 4.93 -27.08
N GLN A 371 -6.76 5.75 -27.29
CA GLN A 371 -6.56 7.03 -26.59
C GLN A 371 -7.68 8.05 -26.86
N LYS A 372 -8.50 7.82 -27.89
CA LYS A 372 -9.66 8.65 -28.22
C LYS A 372 -10.93 8.21 -27.48
N MET A 373 -10.92 7.04 -26.85
CA MET A 373 -12.09 6.48 -26.17
C MET A 373 -12.22 7.04 -24.75
N PRO A 374 -13.43 7.41 -24.30
CA PRO A 374 -13.66 7.90 -22.94
C PRO A 374 -13.13 6.94 -21.87
N PHE A 375 -13.25 5.62 -22.07
CA PHE A 375 -12.79 4.62 -21.11
C PHE A 375 -11.32 4.78 -20.75
N PHE A 376 -10.44 4.88 -21.75
CA PHE A 376 -9.00 4.95 -21.54
C PHE A 376 -8.54 6.37 -21.13
N ARG A 377 -9.25 7.41 -21.58
CA ARG A 377 -9.00 8.81 -21.16
C ARG A 377 -9.15 9.05 -19.66
N GLN A 378 -9.87 8.19 -18.93
CA GLN A 378 -9.92 8.29 -17.48
C GLN A 378 -8.54 8.12 -16.84
N MET A 379 -7.67 7.30 -17.43
CA MET A 379 -6.32 7.05 -16.92
C MET A 379 -5.43 8.30 -16.94
N ASP A 380 -5.82 9.34 -17.70
CA ASP A 380 -5.10 10.62 -17.75
C ASP A 380 -5.10 11.33 -16.40
N GLU A 381 -6.09 11.02 -15.56
CA GLU A 381 -6.24 11.55 -14.22
C GLU A 381 -5.49 10.72 -13.15
N LEU A 382 -4.75 9.69 -13.57
CA LEU A 382 -4.00 8.80 -12.69
C LEU A 382 -2.51 8.89 -13.03
N GLU A 383 -1.69 9.20 -12.04
CA GLU A 383 -0.23 9.32 -12.17
C GLU A 383 0.44 8.64 -10.98
N GLY A 384 1.53 7.91 -11.21
CA GLY A 384 2.29 7.26 -10.15
C GLY A 384 3.02 8.25 -9.23
N ILE A 385 2.97 8.00 -7.92
CA ILE A 385 3.68 8.79 -6.92
C ILE A 385 5.14 8.30 -6.75
N PRO A 386 6.13 9.19 -6.62
CA PRO A 386 7.51 8.77 -6.39
C PRO A 386 7.74 8.33 -4.95
N VAL A 387 8.53 7.27 -4.79
CA VAL A 387 8.97 6.77 -3.48
C VAL A 387 10.40 6.25 -3.56
N ILE A 388 11.12 6.36 -2.45
CA ILE A 388 12.45 5.80 -2.27
C ILE A 388 12.43 4.80 -1.12
N ASN A 389 13.04 3.63 -1.34
CA ASN A 389 13.27 2.63 -0.31
C ASN A 389 14.77 2.54 0.00
N LEU A 390 15.12 2.57 1.28
CA LEU A 390 16.48 2.63 1.76
C LEU A 390 16.81 1.37 2.55
N HIS A 391 17.98 0.80 2.30
CA HIS A 391 18.51 -0.33 3.07
C HIS A 391 19.87 0.07 3.62
N LEU A 392 20.01 0.04 4.95
CA LEU A 392 21.21 0.52 5.65
C LEU A 392 21.75 -0.60 6.54
N TRP A 393 22.94 -1.11 6.21
CA TRP A 393 23.61 -2.17 6.98
C TRP A 393 24.62 -1.57 7.94
N PHE A 394 24.48 -1.85 9.24
CA PHE A 394 25.36 -1.34 10.27
C PHE A 394 26.42 -2.36 10.70
N ASP A 395 27.49 -1.87 11.32
CA ASP A 395 28.61 -2.66 11.83
C ASP A 395 28.32 -3.48 13.08
N ARG A 396 27.22 -3.18 13.76
CA ARG A 396 26.77 -3.82 14.99
C ARG A 396 25.26 -3.97 15.03
N LYS A 397 24.77 -4.81 15.94
CA LYS A 397 23.36 -4.93 16.28
C LYS A 397 22.89 -3.69 17.04
N LEU A 398 21.86 -3.05 16.53
CA LEU A 398 21.16 -1.94 17.18
C LEU A 398 20.09 -2.49 18.14
N LYS A 399 19.65 -1.67 19.10
CA LYS A 399 18.44 -1.96 19.88
C LYS A 399 17.20 -1.72 19.01
N GLY A 400 16.93 -2.69 18.15
CA GLY A 400 15.73 -2.73 17.33
C GLY A 400 14.51 -3.24 18.07
N VAL A 401 13.35 -3.05 17.45
CA VAL A 401 12.07 -3.63 17.86
C VAL A 401 11.67 -4.65 16.79
N ASP A 402 11.15 -5.80 17.21
CA ASP A 402 10.58 -6.79 16.28
C ASP A 402 9.18 -6.34 15.80
N HIS A 403 9.14 -5.22 15.07
CA HIS A 403 7.91 -4.62 14.56
C HIS A 403 8.20 -3.57 13.48
N LEU A 404 7.17 -3.23 12.71
CA LEU A 404 7.13 -1.99 11.95
C LEU A 404 7.05 -0.78 12.89
N CYS A 405 7.86 0.25 12.62
CA CYS A 405 7.87 1.50 13.37
C CYS A 405 7.48 2.68 12.47
N PHE A 406 6.57 3.53 12.96
CA PHE A 406 6.24 4.81 12.31
C PHE A 406 7.24 5.88 12.80
N SER A 407 8.11 6.35 11.90
CA SER A 407 9.23 7.24 12.28
C SER A 407 8.79 8.64 12.72
N ARG A 408 7.59 9.06 12.29
CA ARG A 408 7.07 10.42 12.44
C ARG A 408 8.04 11.49 11.94
N SER A 409 8.84 11.16 10.94
CA SER A 409 9.85 12.04 10.37
C SER A 409 9.26 12.92 9.25
N PRO A 410 9.80 14.13 9.03
CA PRO A 410 9.49 14.89 7.82
C PRO A 410 9.97 14.20 6.54
N LEU A 411 10.95 13.29 6.60
CA LEU A 411 11.54 12.63 5.43
C LEU A 411 11.33 11.11 5.38
N LEU A 412 11.17 10.48 6.54
CA LEU A 412 10.94 9.04 6.65
C LEU A 412 9.47 8.76 6.97
N SER A 413 8.95 7.67 6.40
CA SER A 413 7.61 7.16 6.67
C SER A 413 7.70 6.07 7.74
N VAL A 414 7.62 4.81 7.32
CA VAL A 414 7.81 3.63 8.17
C VAL A 414 9.21 3.05 8.00
N TYR A 415 9.67 2.32 9.02
CA TYR A 415 10.91 1.56 8.97
C TYR A 415 10.83 0.29 9.81
N ALA A 416 11.73 -0.65 9.55
CA ALA A 416 11.91 -1.86 10.35
C ALA A 416 13.40 -2.25 10.42
N ASP A 417 13.80 -2.91 11.52
CA ASP A 417 15.07 -3.64 11.54
C ASP A 417 14.83 -5.04 10.98
N MET A 418 15.11 -5.19 9.69
CA MET A 418 14.86 -6.41 8.93
C MET A 418 15.69 -7.59 9.41
N SER A 419 16.84 -7.32 10.05
CA SER A 419 17.65 -8.34 10.72
C SER A 419 17.00 -8.91 12.00
N ILE A 420 15.85 -8.38 12.39
CA ILE A 420 15.01 -8.86 13.49
C ILE A 420 13.66 -9.32 12.96
N THR A 421 13.02 -8.55 12.08
CA THR A 421 11.63 -8.78 11.67
C THR A 421 11.47 -9.87 10.61
N CYS A 422 12.49 -10.09 9.78
CA CYS A 422 12.48 -11.03 8.66
C CYS A 422 13.45 -12.20 8.93
N LYS A 423 12.96 -13.43 8.79
CA LYS A 423 13.70 -14.66 9.09
C LYS A 423 14.88 -14.90 8.14
N GLU A 424 14.69 -14.69 6.83
CA GLU A 424 15.76 -14.84 5.85
C GLU A 424 16.87 -13.81 6.05
N TYR A 425 16.55 -12.62 6.54
CA TYR A 425 17.50 -11.52 6.71
C TYR A 425 18.07 -11.45 8.13
N TYR A 426 17.74 -12.42 8.99
CA TYR A 426 18.13 -12.44 10.39
C TYR A 426 19.66 -12.46 10.55
N ASP A 427 20.18 -11.49 11.30
CA ASP A 427 21.59 -11.43 11.69
C ASP A 427 21.66 -11.10 13.21
N PRO A 428 22.24 -11.96 14.06
CA PRO A 428 22.30 -11.72 15.49
C PRO A 428 23.29 -10.61 15.89
N ASP A 429 24.29 -10.35 15.06
CA ASP A 429 25.44 -9.51 15.37
C ASP A 429 25.36 -8.13 14.70
N ARG A 430 24.53 -7.98 13.67
CA ARG A 430 24.40 -6.75 12.88
C ARG A 430 22.94 -6.40 12.59
N SER A 431 22.68 -5.10 12.41
CA SER A 431 21.37 -4.59 12.02
C SER A 431 21.33 -4.18 10.55
N MET A 432 20.19 -4.44 9.91
CA MET A 432 19.84 -3.91 8.59
C MET A 432 18.52 -3.17 8.74
N LEU A 433 18.57 -1.84 8.62
CA LEU A 433 17.36 -1.02 8.65
C LEU A 433 16.84 -0.84 7.23
N GLU A 434 15.58 -1.19 7.01
CA GLU A 434 14.85 -0.85 5.81
C GLU A 434 13.87 0.29 6.10
N LEU A 435 13.92 1.36 5.30
CA LEU A 435 13.18 2.59 5.54
C LEU A 435 12.53 3.11 4.26
N VAL A 436 11.26 3.48 4.38
CA VAL A 436 10.55 4.21 3.33
C VAL A 436 10.85 5.69 3.47
N PHE A 437 11.39 6.30 2.42
CA PHE A 437 11.69 7.72 2.34
C PHE A 437 10.61 8.43 1.51
N ALA A 438 9.84 9.30 2.16
CA ALA A 438 8.69 10.01 1.60
C ALA A 438 8.31 11.26 2.42
N PRO A 439 7.82 12.33 1.77
CA PRO A 439 7.51 12.46 0.35
C PRO A 439 8.74 12.77 -0.53
N CYS A 440 8.71 12.37 -1.80
CA CYS A 440 9.84 12.52 -2.73
C CYS A 440 9.68 13.62 -3.80
N SER A 441 8.54 14.30 -3.88
CA SER A 441 8.27 15.35 -4.87
C SER A 441 7.21 16.35 -4.41
N PRO A 442 7.07 17.51 -5.08
CA PRO A 442 5.99 18.47 -4.81
C PRO A 442 4.58 17.87 -4.98
N LEU A 443 4.42 16.94 -5.93
CA LEU A 443 3.16 16.20 -6.09
C LEU A 443 2.79 15.42 -4.83
N ALA A 444 3.79 14.85 -4.15
CA ALA A 444 3.64 14.14 -2.89
C ALA A 444 3.59 15.05 -1.65
N GLY A 445 3.70 16.38 -1.82
CA GLY A 445 3.76 17.37 -0.73
C GLY A 445 5.17 17.75 -0.26
N GLY A 446 6.21 17.14 -0.82
CA GLY A 446 7.60 17.44 -0.48
C GLY A 446 8.12 18.72 -1.16
N ASN A 447 8.80 19.58 -0.39
CA ASN A 447 9.45 20.79 -0.91
C ASN A 447 10.73 20.52 -1.74
N THR A 448 11.21 19.28 -1.74
CA THR A 448 12.42 18.86 -2.45
C THR A 448 12.08 17.66 -3.33
N ASN A 449 12.49 17.72 -4.59
CA ASN A 449 12.46 16.55 -5.46
C ASN A 449 13.65 15.64 -5.11
N TRP A 450 13.43 14.66 -4.25
CA TRP A 450 14.46 13.73 -3.79
C TRP A 450 14.86 12.72 -4.86
N MET A 451 14.05 12.55 -5.91
CA MET A 451 14.36 11.63 -7.01
C MET A 451 15.60 12.06 -7.82
N THR A 452 15.91 13.35 -7.84
CA THR A 452 17.06 13.92 -8.56
C THR A 452 18.31 14.05 -7.70
N LYS A 453 18.20 13.80 -6.39
CA LYS A 453 19.31 13.89 -5.43
C LYS A 453 20.24 12.69 -5.56
N THR A 454 21.51 12.92 -5.23
CA THR A 454 22.52 11.86 -5.16
C THR A 454 22.21 10.90 -4.02
N ASP A 455 22.72 9.67 -4.11
CA ASP A 455 22.55 8.68 -3.04
C ASP A 455 23.13 9.20 -1.72
N ASP A 456 24.31 9.83 -1.76
CA ASP A 456 24.96 10.41 -0.59
C ASP A 456 24.11 11.52 0.06
N GLU A 457 23.50 12.42 -0.71
CA GLU A 457 22.59 13.45 -0.16
C GLU A 457 21.38 12.82 0.55
N ILE A 458 20.83 11.73 0.01
CA ILE A 458 19.69 11.01 0.61
C ILE A 458 20.14 10.29 1.88
N ILE A 459 21.30 9.65 1.87
CA ILE A 459 21.87 8.95 3.02
C ILE A 459 22.23 9.94 4.13
N ASP A 460 22.86 11.07 3.82
CA ASP A 460 23.17 12.12 4.79
C ASP A 460 21.91 12.67 5.46
N ALA A 461 20.84 12.89 4.69
CA ALA A 461 19.55 13.31 5.23
C ALA A 461 18.94 12.22 6.14
N THR A 462 19.03 10.96 5.72
CA THR A 462 18.53 9.80 6.47
C THR A 462 19.29 9.58 7.76
N MET A 463 20.61 9.72 7.75
CA MET A 463 21.45 9.55 8.93
C MET A 463 21.17 10.60 10.01
N LYS A 464 20.80 11.83 9.62
CA LYS A 464 20.33 12.87 10.56
C LYS A 464 19.00 12.50 11.23
N GLU A 465 18.06 11.94 10.46
CA GLU A 465 16.81 11.44 11.03
C GLU A 465 17.03 10.21 11.93
N LEU A 466 17.95 9.32 11.55
CA LEU A 466 18.32 8.17 12.37
C LEU A 466 19.03 8.56 13.67
N GLU A 467 19.81 9.63 13.69
CA GLU A 467 20.38 10.17 14.92
C GLU A 467 19.29 10.61 15.91
N ARG A 468 18.16 11.15 15.43
CA ARG A 468 17.00 11.45 16.28
C ARG A 468 16.30 10.18 16.78
N LEU A 469 16.16 9.17 15.92
CA LEU A 469 15.48 7.91 16.25
C LEU A 469 16.33 7.02 17.18
N PHE A 470 17.65 7.07 17.04
CA PHE A 470 18.62 6.25 17.78
C PHE A 470 19.76 7.12 18.37
N PRO A 471 19.44 8.10 19.24
CA PRO A 471 20.41 9.13 19.68
C PRO A 471 21.58 8.58 20.47
N TYR A 472 21.47 7.37 21.01
CA TYR A 472 22.54 6.71 21.76
C TYR A 472 23.35 5.70 20.93
N GLU A 473 22.93 5.40 19.70
CA GLU A 473 23.49 4.31 18.90
C GLU A 473 23.96 4.76 17.52
N ILE A 474 23.30 5.75 16.91
CA ILE A 474 23.64 6.33 15.61
C ILE A 474 24.01 7.81 15.79
N ALA A 475 24.96 8.28 15.00
CA ALA A 475 25.30 9.69 14.86
C ALA A 475 25.67 9.95 13.40
N ALA A 476 25.20 11.05 12.83
CA ALA A 476 25.43 11.36 11.42
C ALA A 476 26.91 11.60 11.09
N ASP A 477 27.72 11.99 12.08
CA ASP A 477 29.17 12.17 11.94
C ASP A 477 29.98 10.86 11.95
N GLY A 478 29.32 9.70 12.12
CA GLY A 478 29.97 8.39 12.18
C GLY A 478 30.68 8.08 13.51
N SER A 479 30.49 8.89 14.55
CA SER A 479 31.08 8.68 15.89
C SER A 479 30.50 7.47 16.64
N LYS A 480 29.30 7.01 16.24
CA LYS A 480 28.62 5.83 16.82
C LYS A 480 28.57 4.66 15.83
N ALA A 481 27.40 4.06 15.57
CA ALA A 481 27.29 2.89 14.68
C ALA A 481 27.73 3.28 13.27
N LYS A 482 28.53 2.42 12.65
CA LYS A 482 29.07 2.70 11.33
C LYS A 482 28.22 2.04 10.27
N LEU A 483 27.79 2.84 9.30
CA LEU A 483 27.15 2.36 8.09
C LEU A 483 28.20 1.63 7.24
N ARG A 484 28.03 0.33 7.05
CA ARG A 484 28.95 -0.52 6.26
C ARG A 484 28.69 -0.39 4.76
N LYS A 485 27.41 -0.37 4.41
CA LYS A 485 26.92 -0.18 3.05
C LYS A 485 25.46 0.27 3.09
N PHE A 486 24.97 0.74 1.95
CA PHE A 486 23.58 1.11 1.75
C PHE A 486 23.11 0.78 0.33
N ALA A 487 21.79 0.73 0.15
CA ALA A 487 21.14 0.71 -1.15
C ALA A 487 20.00 1.74 -1.19
N VAL A 488 19.99 2.58 -2.22
CA VAL A 488 18.94 3.59 -2.46
C VAL A 488 18.11 3.16 -3.68
N VAL A 489 16.96 2.56 -3.41
CA VAL A 489 16.04 2.10 -4.45
C VAL A 489 15.04 3.19 -4.75
N ARG A 490 15.01 3.65 -6.00
CA ARG A 490 14.11 4.70 -6.47
C ARG A 490 13.02 4.11 -7.35
N THR A 491 11.77 4.45 -7.05
CA THR A 491 10.60 4.14 -7.87
C THR A 491 9.89 5.45 -8.22
N PRO A 492 10.23 6.10 -9.35
CA PRO A 492 9.71 7.43 -9.69
C PRO A 492 8.19 7.48 -9.88
N ARG A 493 7.57 6.35 -10.24
CA ARG A 493 6.14 6.22 -10.49
C ARG A 493 5.66 4.90 -9.92
N SER A 494 5.36 4.91 -8.62
CA SER A 494 4.96 3.75 -7.86
C SER A 494 3.44 3.54 -7.97
N VAL A 495 2.74 3.44 -6.85
CA VAL A 495 1.27 3.41 -6.79
C VAL A 495 0.69 4.72 -7.34
N TYR A 496 -0.55 4.70 -7.83
CA TYR A 496 -1.18 5.94 -8.31
C TYR A 496 -1.34 6.92 -7.15
N ALA A 497 -1.10 8.21 -7.39
CA ALA A 497 -1.27 9.27 -6.43
C ALA A 497 -2.75 9.40 -6.06
N ALA A 498 -3.09 9.03 -4.84
CA ALA A 498 -4.45 9.09 -4.31
C ALA A 498 -4.80 10.49 -3.79
N ILE A 499 -4.54 11.51 -4.61
CA ILE A 499 -4.93 12.90 -4.35
C ILE A 499 -6.46 13.07 -4.46
N PRO A 500 -7.03 14.19 -3.99
CA PRO A 500 -8.47 14.41 -4.05
C PRO A 500 -9.09 14.24 -5.45
N GLY A 501 -10.25 13.57 -5.48
CA GLY A 501 -11.11 13.39 -6.65
C GLY A 501 -10.65 12.33 -7.64
N ARG A 502 -9.63 11.51 -7.31
CA ARG A 502 -9.06 10.54 -8.26
C ARG A 502 -9.80 9.21 -8.31
N ASN A 503 -10.51 8.81 -7.26
CA ASN A 503 -11.06 7.46 -7.16
C ASN A 503 -12.10 7.15 -8.25
N LYS A 504 -12.86 8.16 -8.68
CA LYS A 504 -13.84 8.04 -9.77
C LYS A 504 -13.22 7.70 -11.13
N PHE A 505 -11.97 8.09 -11.39
CA PHE A 505 -11.28 7.86 -12.67
C PHE A 505 -10.60 6.49 -12.78
N ARG A 506 -10.59 5.69 -11.71
CA ARG A 506 -10.05 4.33 -11.74
C ARG A 506 -10.93 3.44 -12.62
N PRO A 507 -10.45 2.90 -13.76
CA PRO A 507 -11.30 2.10 -14.65
C PRO A 507 -11.55 0.71 -14.07
N GLN A 508 -12.71 0.15 -14.39
CA GLN A 508 -13.02 -1.26 -14.12
C GLN A 508 -12.13 -2.21 -14.94
N GLN A 509 -12.07 -3.49 -14.55
CA GLN A 509 -11.21 -4.48 -15.22
C GLN A 509 -11.68 -4.76 -16.67
N ARG A 510 -12.99 -4.75 -16.91
CA ARG A 510 -13.58 -4.94 -18.24
C ARG A 510 -13.43 -3.67 -19.10
N THR A 511 -12.78 -3.80 -20.26
CA THR A 511 -12.61 -2.71 -21.22
C THR A 511 -13.63 -2.79 -22.36
N PRO A 512 -13.85 -1.70 -23.13
CA PRO A 512 -14.66 -1.75 -24.34
C PRO A 512 -14.01 -2.55 -25.49
N ILE A 513 -12.74 -2.96 -25.34
CA ILE A 513 -12.05 -3.76 -26.34
C ILE A 513 -12.37 -5.25 -26.09
N PRO A 514 -12.94 -5.99 -27.07
CA PRO A 514 -13.54 -7.31 -26.83
C PRO A 514 -12.61 -8.32 -26.16
N ASN A 515 -11.33 -8.35 -26.56
CA ASN A 515 -10.34 -9.32 -26.09
C ASN A 515 -9.25 -8.70 -25.20
N PHE A 516 -9.53 -7.55 -24.55
CA PHE A 516 -8.57 -6.89 -23.66
C PHE A 516 -9.18 -6.56 -22.30
N THR A 517 -8.42 -6.86 -21.24
CA THR A 517 -8.83 -6.71 -19.83
C THR A 517 -7.71 -6.00 -19.05
N LEU A 518 -8.06 -5.22 -18.03
CA LEU A 518 -7.12 -4.52 -17.16
C LEU A 518 -6.98 -5.23 -15.81
N ALA A 519 -5.77 -5.27 -15.29
CA ALA A 519 -5.45 -5.64 -13.92
C ALA A 519 -4.40 -4.65 -13.37
N GLY A 520 -4.41 -4.41 -12.07
CA GLY A 520 -3.53 -3.46 -11.40
C GLY A 520 -4.20 -2.83 -10.18
N ASP A 521 -3.38 -2.50 -9.17
CA ASP A 521 -3.79 -1.78 -7.96
C ASP A 521 -4.62 -0.51 -8.26
N TRP A 522 -4.26 0.20 -9.32
CA TRP A 522 -4.89 1.41 -9.84
C TRP A 522 -6.27 1.20 -10.47
N THR A 523 -6.63 -0.02 -10.88
CA THR A 523 -7.98 -0.33 -11.40
C THR A 523 -9.03 -0.22 -10.29
N SER A 524 -10.31 -0.09 -10.63
CA SER A 524 -11.40 0.10 -9.67
C SER A 524 -11.57 -1.13 -8.77
N GLN A 525 -11.23 -0.98 -7.50
CA GLN A 525 -11.43 -1.98 -6.44
C GLN A 525 -11.28 -1.31 -5.05
N LYS A 526 -11.83 -1.93 -4.01
CA LYS A 526 -12.00 -1.30 -2.68
C LYS A 526 -10.70 -1.10 -1.87
N PHE A 527 -9.63 -1.84 -2.15
CA PHE A 527 -8.34 -1.85 -1.44
C PHE A 527 -7.26 -0.89 -1.95
N LEU A 528 -7.63 0.05 -2.83
CA LEU A 528 -6.76 1.17 -3.26
C LEU A 528 -5.38 0.69 -3.77
N GLY A 529 -4.39 1.60 -3.80
CA GLY A 529 -3.00 1.31 -4.18
C GLY A 529 -2.27 0.40 -3.18
N SER A 530 -2.56 -0.90 -3.17
CA SER A 530 -1.95 -1.85 -2.23
C SER A 530 -1.69 -3.23 -2.84
N MET A 531 -0.93 -4.08 -2.15
CA MET A 531 -0.73 -5.50 -2.53
C MET A 531 -2.06 -6.27 -2.60
N GLU A 532 -2.94 -6.05 -1.63
CA GLU A 532 -4.28 -6.63 -1.60
C GLU A 532 -5.14 -6.14 -2.78
N GLY A 533 -5.04 -4.84 -3.11
CA GLY A 533 -5.69 -4.26 -4.29
C GLY A 533 -5.17 -4.83 -5.60
N ALA A 534 -3.86 -5.04 -5.71
CA ALA A 534 -3.25 -5.70 -6.87
C ALA A 534 -3.75 -7.14 -7.03
N LEU A 535 -3.75 -7.95 -5.95
CA LEU A 535 -4.26 -9.32 -6.00
C LEU A 535 -5.74 -9.38 -6.37
N LEU A 536 -6.58 -8.56 -5.73
CA LEU A 536 -8.00 -8.49 -6.05
C LEU A 536 -8.24 -8.07 -7.50
N SER A 537 -7.50 -7.08 -8.00
CA SER A 537 -7.64 -6.64 -9.40
C SER A 537 -7.33 -7.76 -10.40
N GLY A 538 -6.32 -8.61 -10.13
CA GLY A 538 -6.02 -9.77 -10.96
C GLY A 538 -7.11 -10.83 -10.91
N LYS A 539 -7.69 -11.07 -9.72
CA LYS A 539 -8.83 -11.97 -9.52
C LYS A 539 -10.07 -11.49 -10.28
N LEU A 540 -10.38 -10.19 -10.21
CA LEU A 540 -11.47 -9.57 -10.98
C LEU A 540 -11.22 -9.61 -12.49
N ALA A 541 -9.98 -9.44 -12.95
CA ALA A 541 -9.63 -9.59 -14.36
C ALA A 541 -9.83 -11.03 -14.86
N ALA A 542 -9.46 -12.02 -14.04
CA ALA A 542 -9.76 -13.42 -14.34
C ALA A 542 -11.27 -13.68 -14.39
N GLU A 543 -12.05 -13.10 -13.47
CA GLU A 543 -13.52 -13.21 -13.45
C GLU A 543 -14.13 -12.67 -14.76
N VAL A 544 -13.70 -11.50 -15.23
CA VAL A 544 -14.15 -10.93 -16.51
C VAL A 544 -13.96 -11.90 -17.68
N ILE A 545 -12.79 -12.56 -17.77
CA ILE A 545 -12.48 -13.48 -18.87
C ILE A 545 -13.29 -14.78 -18.76
N VAL A 546 -13.43 -15.32 -17.55
CA VAL A 546 -14.21 -16.53 -17.28
C VAL A 546 -15.69 -16.28 -17.57
N ASP A 547 -16.24 -15.17 -17.11
CA ASP A 547 -17.63 -14.77 -17.38
C ASP A 547 -17.88 -14.61 -18.87
N LYS A 548 -16.97 -13.95 -19.60
CA LYS A 548 -17.03 -13.87 -21.07
C LYS A 548 -17.03 -15.26 -21.73
N ALA A 549 -16.19 -16.18 -21.25
CA ALA A 549 -16.13 -17.54 -21.80
C ALA A 549 -17.40 -18.34 -21.53
N LEU A 550 -18.08 -18.08 -20.42
CA LEU A 550 -19.35 -18.70 -20.03
C LEU A 550 -20.58 -18.00 -20.64
N GLY A 551 -20.41 -16.88 -21.36
CA GLY A 551 -21.53 -16.09 -21.89
C GLY A 551 -22.33 -15.37 -20.80
N VAL A 552 -21.70 -15.08 -19.66
CA VAL A 552 -22.30 -14.33 -18.55
C VAL A 552 -22.21 -12.83 -18.85
N GLU A 553 -23.36 -12.16 -18.82
CA GLU A 553 -23.45 -10.71 -18.97
C GLU A 553 -22.79 -9.98 -17.79
N PRO A 554 -22.10 -8.85 -18.04
CA PRO A 554 -21.44 -8.09 -16.98
C PRO A 554 -22.47 -7.52 -15.99
N ALA A 555 -22.06 -7.39 -14.72
CA ALA A 555 -22.87 -6.83 -13.64
C ALA A 555 -23.08 -5.28 -13.72
N GLY A 556 -23.15 -4.73 -14.93
CA GLY A 556 -23.20 -3.28 -15.20
C GLY A 556 -21.82 -2.66 -15.46
N GLU A 557 -21.82 -1.39 -15.87
CA GLU A 557 -20.61 -0.61 -16.14
C GLU A 557 -20.45 0.51 -15.10
N LYS A 558 -19.22 0.72 -14.61
CA LYS A 558 -18.88 1.90 -13.81
C LYS A 558 -19.10 3.18 -14.66
N PRO A 559 -19.88 4.16 -14.19
CA PRO A 559 -20.07 5.42 -14.91
C PRO A 559 -18.74 6.15 -15.15
N ILE A 560 -18.58 6.70 -16.35
CA ILE A 560 -17.46 7.55 -16.72
C ILE A 560 -17.87 9.01 -16.52
N GLU A 561 -16.99 9.82 -15.92
CA GLU A 561 -17.22 11.24 -15.68
C GLU A 561 -17.51 12.02 -16.97
N LYS A 562 -18.51 12.92 -16.95
CA LYS A 562 -18.95 13.71 -18.12
C LYS A 562 -17.81 14.54 -18.74
N SER A 563 -16.92 15.07 -17.90
CA SER A 563 -15.74 15.83 -18.34
C SER A 563 -14.78 15.00 -19.20
N ILE A 564 -14.75 13.67 -19.01
CA ILE A 564 -13.93 12.76 -19.80
C ILE A 564 -14.50 12.61 -21.22
N PHE A 565 -15.83 12.48 -21.35
CA PHE A 565 -16.48 12.43 -22.66
C PHE A 565 -16.19 13.69 -23.48
N GLN A 566 -16.33 14.88 -22.87
CA GLN A 566 -16.04 16.16 -23.52
C GLN A 566 -14.59 16.26 -24.00
N ARG A 567 -13.63 15.71 -23.25
CA ARG A 567 -12.22 15.66 -23.68
C ARG A 567 -12.00 14.64 -24.79
N ALA A 568 -12.63 13.47 -24.71
CA ALA A 568 -12.55 12.42 -25.71
C ALA A 568 -13.15 12.83 -27.07
N GLU A 569 -14.19 13.67 -27.09
CA GLU A 569 -14.80 14.22 -28.31
C GLU A 569 -13.83 15.00 -29.19
N LYS A 570 -12.78 15.59 -28.60
CA LYS A 570 -11.73 16.28 -29.36
C LYS A 570 -10.93 15.32 -30.26
N LYS A 571 -10.96 14.01 -30.00
CA LYS A 571 -10.34 12.92 -30.81
C LYS A 571 -8.84 13.06 -31.10
N GLU A 572 -8.13 13.97 -30.45
CA GLU A 572 -6.68 14.13 -30.60
C GLU A 572 -5.92 13.06 -29.79
N PRO A 573 -5.11 12.20 -30.44
CA PRO A 573 -4.16 11.33 -29.73
C PRO A 573 -3.15 12.17 -28.95
N ARG A 574 -2.65 11.66 -27.83
CA ARG A 574 -1.62 12.37 -27.06
C ARG A 574 -0.24 11.78 -27.33
N GLU A 575 0.78 12.59 -27.10
CA GLU A 575 2.10 12.05 -26.86
C GLU A 575 2.12 11.38 -25.47
N PRO A 576 2.62 10.14 -25.37
CA PRO A 576 2.59 9.39 -24.14
C PRO A 576 3.51 10.04 -23.10
N VAL A 577 2.93 10.48 -21.98
CA VAL A 577 3.70 11.05 -20.86
C VAL A 577 4.30 9.90 -20.07
N GLY A 578 5.63 9.74 -20.13
CA GLY A 578 6.35 9.06 -19.08
C GLY A 578 7.79 8.65 -19.34
N LEU A 579 8.41 7.95 -18.39
CA LEU A 579 9.82 7.57 -18.45
C LEU A 579 10.10 6.75 -19.71
N MET A 580 10.89 7.29 -20.64
CA MET A 580 11.27 6.62 -21.88
C MET A 580 12.57 5.83 -21.67
N GLY A 581 12.75 4.76 -22.47
CA GLY A 581 13.95 3.92 -22.45
C GLY A 581 13.67 2.46 -22.11
N ASP A 582 14.70 1.81 -21.56
CA ASP A 582 14.78 0.35 -21.41
C ASP A 582 15.13 -0.10 -19.98
N GLY A 583 15.35 0.85 -19.06
CA GLY A 583 15.72 0.54 -17.67
C GLY A 583 14.52 0.09 -16.83
N ALA A 584 14.81 -0.50 -15.67
CA ALA A 584 13.78 -1.07 -14.80
C ALA A 584 12.68 -0.06 -14.37
N ILE A 585 13.05 1.21 -14.19
CA ILE A 585 12.12 2.29 -13.80
C ILE A 585 11.11 2.64 -14.89
N VAL A 586 11.42 2.37 -16.17
CA VAL A 586 10.51 2.59 -17.30
C VAL A 586 9.32 1.62 -17.26
N PHE A 587 9.52 0.45 -16.64
CA PHE A 587 8.47 -0.56 -16.46
C PHE A 587 7.75 -0.44 -15.10
N GLY A 588 8.00 0.64 -14.36
CA GLY A 588 7.37 0.93 -13.05
C GLY A 588 7.89 0.07 -11.89
N GLY A 589 9.06 -0.55 -12.06
CA GLY A 589 9.82 -1.17 -10.97
C GLY A 589 10.76 -0.19 -10.28
N GLY A 590 11.19 -0.52 -9.06
CA GLY A 590 12.28 0.20 -8.40
C GLY A 590 13.65 -0.29 -8.86
N ALA A 591 14.66 0.59 -8.76
CA ALA A 591 16.05 0.23 -9.01
C ALA A 591 17.02 1.05 -8.17
N VAL A 592 18.20 0.47 -7.85
CA VAL A 592 19.38 1.26 -7.49
C VAL A 592 19.87 1.96 -8.75
N PHE A 593 20.11 3.26 -8.66
CA PHE A 593 20.41 4.08 -9.84
C PHE A 593 21.86 3.93 -10.28
N ASP A 594 22.05 3.29 -11.43
CA ASP A 594 23.29 3.39 -12.20
C ASP A 594 23.27 4.64 -13.11
N ARG A 595 24.27 4.76 -13.99
CA ARG A 595 24.35 5.87 -14.96
C ARG A 595 23.15 5.89 -15.92
N VAL A 596 22.69 4.72 -16.37
CA VAL A 596 21.61 4.58 -17.36
C VAL A 596 20.28 5.06 -16.77
N ASN A 597 19.97 4.66 -15.54
CA ASN A 597 18.75 5.06 -14.87
C ASN A 597 18.71 6.57 -14.57
N LYS A 598 19.87 7.17 -14.24
CA LYS A 598 19.99 8.61 -14.05
C LYS A 598 19.73 9.37 -15.35
N GLU A 599 20.33 8.93 -16.46
CA GLU A 599 20.10 9.53 -17.78
C GLU A 599 18.62 9.40 -18.22
N GLN A 600 17.98 8.25 -17.99
CA GLN A 600 16.56 8.04 -18.29
C GLN A 600 15.63 8.95 -17.48
N LEU A 601 15.91 9.14 -16.18
CA LEU A 601 15.14 10.06 -15.36
C LEU A 601 15.29 11.50 -15.87
N LEU A 602 16.52 11.95 -16.13
CA LEU A 602 16.81 13.31 -16.58
C LEU A 602 16.23 13.64 -17.97
N THR A 603 16.20 12.67 -18.88
CA THR A 603 15.70 12.87 -20.26
C THR A 603 14.17 12.85 -20.35
N SER A 604 13.49 12.23 -19.39
CA SER A 604 12.04 12.02 -19.45
C SER A 604 11.26 13.01 -18.58
N ASP A 605 11.87 13.50 -17.50
CA ASP A 605 11.34 14.56 -16.63
C ASP A 605 11.84 15.96 -17.04
N SER A 606 12.29 16.15 -18.29
CA SER A 606 12.66 17.46 -18.81
C SER A 606 11.46 18.37 -19.13
N ALA A 607 10.23 17.93 -18.85
CA ALA A 607 9.10 18.85 -18.80
C ALA A 607 9.40 19.86 -17.68
N PRO A 608 9.40 21.18 -17.96
CA PRO A 608 9.68 22.14 -16.91
C PRO A 608 8.67 21.91 -15.80
N MET A 609 9.18 21.69 -14.60
CA MET A 609 8.44 21.87 -13.35
C MET A 609 7.96 23.32 -13.32
N THR A 610 6.91 23.65 -14.07
CA THR A 610 6.30 24.97 -14.07
C THR A 610 5.41 25.08 -12.85
N ALA A 611 5.93 25.83 -11.89
CA ALA A 611 5.28 26.66 -10.87
C ALA A 611 3.95 26.18 -10.28
#